data_AF-C6XN30-F1
#
_entry.id   AF-C6XN30-F1
#
_cell.length_a   1.000
_cell.length_b   1.000
_cell.length_c   1.000
_cell.angle_alpha   90.00
_cell.angle_beta   90.00
_cell.angle_gamma   90.00
#
_symmetry.space_group_name_H-M   'P 1'
#
loop_
_entity.id
_entity.type
_entity.pdbx_description
1 polymer ?
#
loop_
_entity_poly.entity_id
_entity_poly.type
_entity_poly.pdbx_seq_one_letter_code
_entity_poly.pdbx_strand_id
1 'polypeptide(L)'
;MSKSTSQSASDGSDTNHITGETYNSDPRKKTGPECESMTDVRYEIDRIDRLLVEILAERTTYIKAASRIKPDREMVRDVPRIEDVVAKVLAHSKEHNLPAEIADPVWRLLIERSIAYEYSSYDALKDSDIDN
;
A
#
# COMPACT_ATOMS: atom_id res chain seq x y z
N MET A 1 -10.21 -60.63 -13.78
CA MET A 1 -11.68 -60.68 -13.73
C MET A 1 -12.13 -59.86 -12.53
N SER A 2 -12.15 -58.52 -12.65
CA SER A 2 -13.28 -57.70 -13.12
C SER A 2 -14.40 -57.57 -12.08
N LYS A 3 -14.55 -56.35 -11.54
CA LYS A 3 -15.74 -55.51 -11.73
C LYS A 3 -15.47 -54.05 -11.29
N SER A 4 -15.71 -53.13 -12.21
CA SER A 4 -15.86 -51.69 -12.03
C SER A 4 -17.19 -51.35 -11.33
N THR A 5 -17.31 -50.14 -10.75
CA THR A 5 -18.17 -49.04 -11.26
C THR A 5 -18.59 -48.00 -10.19
N SER A 6 -18.29 -46.73 -10.50
CA SER A 6 -18.97 -45.44 -10.21
C SER A 6 -18.97 -44.73 -8.83
N GLN A 7 -18.13 -43.68 -8.75
CA GLN A 7 -18.44 -42.23 -8.77
C GLN A 7 -19.64 -41.66 -7.97
N SER A 8 -19.36 -40.67 -7.11
CA SER A 8 -20.13 -39.41 -7.02
C SER A 8 -19.29 -38.32 -6.33
N ALA A 9 -19.47 -37.10 -6.81
CA ALA A 9 -18.82 -35.87 -6.36
C ALA A 9 -19.65 -35.18 -5.27
N SER A 10 -18.97 -34.48 -4.37
CA SER A 10 -19.45 -33.29 -3.66
C SER A 10 -18.21 -32.42 -3.49
N ASP A 11 -17.94 -31.49 -4.40
CA ASP A 11 -18.35 -30.09 -4.28
C ASP A 11 -18.38 -29.60 -2.83
N GLY A 12 -17.35 -28.84 -2.51
CA GLY A 12 -17.05 -28.24 -1.23
C GLY A 12 -16.12 -27.08 -1.54
N SER A 13 -16.74 -26.00 -1.98
CA SER A 13 -16.13 -24.71 -2.30
C SER A 13 -15.45 -24.11 -1.07
N ASP A 14 -14.26 -24.59 -0.72
CA ASP A 14 -13.54 -24.07 0.45
C ASP A 14 -12.49 -23.05 0.01
N THR A 15 -13.00 -21.82 -0.05
CA THR A 15 -12.34 -20.56 0.33
C THR A 15 -10.95 -20.36 -0.26
N ASN A 16 -10.89 -19.50 -1.27
CA ASN A 16 -9.66 -18.85 -1.73
C ASN A 16 -9.01 -18.14 -0.53
N HIS A 17 -8.07 -18.81 0.13
CA HIS A 17 -7.32 -18.33 1.27
C HIS A 17 -6.31 -17.31 0.72
N ILE A 18 -6.65 -16.02 0.79
CA ILE A 18 -5.71 -14.93 0.50
C ILE A 18 -4.70 -14.88 1.64
N THR A 19 -3.74 -15.80 1.65
CA THR A 19 -2.60 -15.79 2.59
C THR A 19 -1.32 -16.07 1.82
N GLY A 20 -0.36 -15.14 1.89
CA GLY A 20 1.01 -15.41 1.50
C GLY A 20 1.75 -14.15 1.09
N GLU A 21 2.34 -13.46 2.08
CA GLU A 21 3.49 -12.53 1.94
C GLU A 21 3.50 -11.65 0.66
N THR A 22 2.73 -10.56 0.65
CA THR A 22 2.57 -9.75 -0.58
C THR A 22 3.77 -8.89 -0.97
N TYR A 23 4.75 -8.69 -0.07
CA TYR A 23 5.97 -7.94 -0.37
C TYR A 23 7.19 -8.73 0.09
N ASN A 24 8.02 -9.14 -0.86
CA ASN A 24 9.25 -9.88 -0.60
C ASN A 24 10.44 -8.92 -0.69
N SER A 25 11.08 -8.59 0.42
CA SER A 25 12.37 -7.87 0.36
C SER A 25 13.49 -8.81 -0.05
N ASP A 26 14.63 -8.24 -0.43
CA ASP A 26 15.89 -8.98 -0.32
C ASP A 26 16.04 -9.57 1.11
N PRO A 27 16.87 -10.60 1.29
CA PRO A 27 17.12 -11.14 2.62
C PRO A 27 17.74 -10.09 3.55
N ARG A 28 17.22 -9.99 4.78
CA ARG A 28 17.92 -9.26 5.84
C ARG A 28 19.26 -9.94 6.11
N LYS A 29 20.34 -9.17 6.15
CA LYS A 29 21.67 -9.65 6.54
C LYS A 29 21.97 -9.36 8.00
N LYS A 30 21.55 -8.20 8.51
CA LYS A 30 21.82 -7.74 9.89
C LYS A 30 20.64 -7.00 10.50
N THR A 31 20.49 -7.08 11.81
CA THR A 31 19.66 -6.15 12.59
C THR A 31 20.41 -4.84 12.82
N GLY A 32 19.69 -3.78 13.21
CA GLY A 32 20.30 -2.48 13.52
C GLY A 32 21.49 -2.57 14.49
N PRO A 33 21.38 -3.28 15.64
CA PRO A 33 22.49 -3.46 16.57
C PRO A 33 23.66 -4.33 16.06
N GLU A 34 23.45 -5.18 15.05
CA GLU A 34 24.50 -6.04 14.46
C GLU A 34 25.30 -5.35 13.34
N CYS A 35 24.84 -4.19 12.86
CA CYS A 35 25.57 -3.40 11.88
C CYS A 35 26.87 -2.86 12.48
N GLU A 36 28.00 -3.15 11.84
CA GLU A 36 29.33 -2.75 12.30
C GLU A 36 29.96 -1.69 11.38
N SER A 37 29.32 -1.42 10.24
CA SER A 37 29.80 -0.47 9.24
C SER A 37 28.65 0.28 8.57
N MET A 38 28.96 1.42 7.95
CA MET A 38 27.98 2.14 7.11
C MET A 38 27.56 1.35 5.87
N THR A 39 28.37 0.39 5.43
CA THR A 39 28.00 -0.53 4.35
C THR A 39 26.86 -1.45 4.78
N ASP A 40 26.91 -1.96 6.02
CA ASP A 40 25.83 -2.79 6.59
C ASP A 40 24.53 -1.98 6.70
N VAL A 41 24.62 -0.77 7.26
CA VAL A 41 23.47 0.13 7.43
C VAL A 41 22.82 0.46 6.09
N ARG A 42 23.62 0.84 5.08
CA ARG A 42 23.10 1.17 3.75
C ARG A 42 22.42 -0.02 3.09
N TYR A 43 23.01 -1.22 3.18
CA TYR A 43 22.38 -2.41 2.62
C TYR A 43 20.98 -2.66 3.23
N GLU A 44 20.85 -2.55 4.56
CA GLU A 44 19.57 -2.76 5.24
C GLU A 44 18.55 -1.66 4.95
N ILE A 45 18.99 -0.40 4.84
CA ILE A 45 18.14 0.72 4.43
C ILE A 45 17.66 0.54 2.99
N ASP A 46 18.58 0.29 2.05
CA ASP A 46 18.24 0.12 0.63
C ASP A 46 17.24 -1.04 0.45
N ARG A 47 17.39 -2.11 1.25
CA ARG A 47 16.44 -3.25 1.28
C ARG A 47 15.05 -2.84 1.74
N ILE A 48 14.95 -1.99 2.76
CA ILE A 48 13.67 -1.46 3.26
C ILE A 48 13.08 -0.48 2.25
N ASP A 49 13.90 0.38 1.65
CA ASP A 49 13.44 1.38 0.68
C ASP A 49 12.85 0.73 -0.58
N ARG A 50 13.41 -0.39 -1.05
CA ARG A 50 12.81 -1.19 -2.12
C ARG A 50 11.40 -1.65 -1.77
N LEU A 51 11.17 -2.15 -0.55
CA LEU A 51 9.83 -2.51 -0.09
C LEU A 51 8.90 -1.31 0.00
N LEU A 52 9.39 -0.19 0.52
CA LEU A 52 8.58 1.04 0.62
C LEU A 52 8.11 1.47 -0.77
N VAL A 53 8.94 1.36 -1.80
CA VAL A 53 8.54 1.66 -3.19
C VAL A 53 7.42 0.74 -3.67
N GLU A 54 7.50 -0.57 -3.43
CA GLU A 54 6.44 -1.51 -3.81
C GLU A 54 5.10 -1.21 -3.10
N ILE A 55 5.16 -0.96 -1.79
CA ILE A 55 3.99 -0.62 -0.98
C ILE A 55 3.37 0.71 -1.43
N LEU A 56 4.20 1.72 -1.70
CA LEU A 56 3.72 3.03 -2.17
C LEU A 56 3.16 2.96 -3.59
N ALA A 57 3.71 2.11 -4.45
CA ALA A 57 3.15 1.85 -5.78
C ALA A 57 1.76 1.22 -5.66
N GLU A 58 1.59 0.21 -4.79
CA GLU A 58 0.26 -0.35 -4.52
C GLU A 58 -0.69 0.71 -3.95
N ARG A 59 -0.26 1.47 -2.94
CA ARG A 59 -1.06 2.55 -2.36
C ARG A 59 -1.55 3.53 -3.43
N THR A 60 -0.72 3.83 -4.43
CA THR A 60 -1.06 4.71 -5.55
C THR A 60 -2.16 4.14 -6.44
N THR A 61 -2.27 2.81 -6.57
CA THR A 61 -3.36 2.18 -7.33
C THR A 61 -4.74 2.48 -6.72
N TYR A 62 -4.82 2.55 -5.38
CA TYR A 62 -6.03 2.94 -4.67
C TYR A 62 -6.34 4.43 -4.83
N ILE A 63 -5.33 5.29 -4.91
CA ILE A 63 -5.52 6.72 -5.23
C ILE A 63 -6.10 6.88 -6.64
N LYS A 64 -5.57 6.13 -7.62
CA LYS A 64 -6.13 6.09 -8.98
C LYS A 64 -7.54 5.50 -9.02
N ALA A 65 -7.88 4.58 -8.11
CA ALA A 65 -9.25 4.09 -7.97
C ALA A 65 -10.17 5.19 -7.42
N ALA A 66 -9.72 5.92 -6.40
CA ALA A 66 -10.46 7.05 -5.84
C ALA A 66 -10.78 8.12 -6.90
N SER A 67 -9.83 8.44 -7.79
CA SER A 67 -10.06 9.42 -8.87
C SER A 67 -11.17 9.00 -9.84
N ARG A 68 -11.40 7.71 -10.04
CA ARG A 68 -12.51 7.19 -10.88
C ARG A 68 -13.85 7.17 -10.15
N ILE A 69 -13.82 7.00 -8.83
CA ILE A 69 -15.01 6.79 -7.99
C ILE A 69 -15.60 8.12 -7.53
N LYS A 70 -14.76 9.13 -7.25
CA LYS A 70 -15.22 10.42 -6.75
C LYS A 70 -16.11 11.10 -7.81
N PRO A 71 -17.30 11.60 -7.42
CA PRO A 71 -18.21 12.23 -8.37
C PRO A 71 -17.67 13.60 -8.81
N ASP A 72 -17.14 14.36 -7.87
CA ASP A 72 -16.77 15.77 -8.06
C ASP A 72 -15.29 16.01 -7.72
N ARG A 73 -14.69 16.98 -8.40
CA ARG A 73 -13.29 17.35 -8.22
C ARG A 73 -13.02 17.93 -6.83
N GLU A 74 -13.99 18.60 -6.23
CA GLU A 74 -13.93 19.18 -4.88
C GLU A 74 -13.76 18.10 -3.80
N MET A 75 -14.25 16.88 -4.07
CA MET A 75 -14.12 15.73 -3.17
C MET A 75 -12.71 15.12 -3.17
N VAL A 76 -11.82 15.56 -4.05
CA VAL A 76 -10.43 15.08 -4.08
C VAL A 76 -9.72 15.42 -2.76
N ARG A 77 -9.89 16.64 -2.24
CA ARG A 77 -9.34 17.04 -0.94
C ARG A 77 -10.41 16.91 0.16
N ASP A 78 -10.30 15.85 0.94
CA ASP A 78 -11.13 15.60 2.12
C ASP A 78 -10.33 15.83 3.40
N VAL A 79 -10.44 17.03 4.00
CA VAL A 79 -9.69 17.42 5.20
C VAL A 79 -10.00 16.50 6.41
N PRO A 80 -11.28 16.20 6.74
CA PRO A 80 -11.59 15.22 7.77
C PRO A 80 -10.89 13.87 7.56
N ARG A 81 -10.86 13.37 6.32
CA ARG A 81 -10.18 12.11 6.02
C ARG A 81 -8.67 12.21 6.16
N ILE A 82 -8.04 13.32 5.78
CA ILE A 82 -6.60 13.55 5.96
C ILE A 82 -6.22 13.45 7.44
N GLU A 83 -6.93 14.15 8.32
CA GLU A 83 -6.64 14.13 9.76
C GLU A 83 -6.91 12.75 10.38
N ASP A 84 -7.93 12.02 9.90
CA ASP A 84 -8.17 10.64 10.31
C ASP A 84 -7.03 9.69 9.89
N VAL A 85 -6.46 9.83 8.68
CA VAL A 85 -5.25 9.06 8.28
C VAL A 85 -4.11 9.36 9.25
N VAL A 86 -3.81 10.64 9.48
CA VAL A 86 -2.68 11.05 10.31
C VAL A 86 -2.84 10.54 11.75
N ALA A 87 -4.03 10.68 12.34
CA ALA A 87 -4.30 10.17 13.69
C ALA A 87 -4.06 8.66 13.80
N LYS A 88 -4.54 7.87 12.81
CA LYS A 88 -4.32 6.42 12.76
C LYS A 88 -2.84 6.06 12.62
N VAL A 89 -2.11 6.77 11.76
CA VAL A 89 -0.67 6.57 11.57
C VAL A 89 0.09 6.87 12.85
N LEU A 90 -0.22 7.94 13.55
CA LEU A 90 0.46 8.30 14.80
C LEU A 90 0.18 7.30 15.92
N ALA A 91 -1.06 6.80 16.01
CA ALA A 91 -1.40 5.72 16.92
C ALA A 91 -0.58 4.45 16.63
N HIS A 92 -0.50 4.04 15.36
CA HIS A 92 0.28 2.86 14.97
C HIS A 92 1.79 3.07 15.11
N SER A 93 2.29 4.27 14.82
CA SER A 93 3.70 4.64 14.98
C SER A 93 4.14 4.47 16.44
N LYS A 94 3.27 4.83 17.39
CA LYS A 94 3.51 4.63 18.83
C LYS A 94 3.65 3.14 19.19
N GLU A 95 2.83 2.26 18.62
CA GLU A 95 2.89 0.81 18.86
C GLU A 95 4.21 0.20 18.37
N HIS A 96 4.79 0.78 17.31
CA HIS A 96 6.01 0.30 16.66
C HIS A 96 7.28 1.09 17.01
N ASN A 97 7.21 1.99 18.01
CA ASN A 97 8.33 2.85 18.43
C ASN A 97 8.90 3.75 17.31
N LEU A 98 8.08 4.16 16.35
CA LEU A 98 8.43 5.19 15.37
C LEU A 98 8.13 6.58 15.96
N PRO A 99 9.13 7.47 16.13
CA PRO A 99 8.91 8.81 16.66
C PRO A 99 7.90 9.62 15.83
N ALA A 100 6.99 10.32 16.52
CA ALA A 100 5.97 11.15 15.87
C ALA A 100 6.57 12.29 15.04
N GLU A 101 7.72 12.82 15.44
CA GLU A 101 8.49 13.82 14.69
C GLU A 101 8.98 13.33 13.32
N ILE A 102 9.07 12.00 13.11
CA ILE A 102 9.33 11.38 11.81
C ILE A 102 8.01 11.07 11.10
N ALA A 103 7.08 10.40 11.79
CA ALA A 103 5.85 9.90 11.17
C ALA A 103 4.93 11.02 10.66
N ASP A 104 4.64 12.05 11.47
CA ASP A 104 3.69 13.11 11.09
C ASP A 104 4.09 13.82 9.78
N PRO A 105 5.30 14.40 9.63
CA PRO A 105 5.65 15.11 8.41
C PRO A 105 5.76 14.20 7.18
N VAL A 106 6.23 12.96 7.35
CA VAL A 106 6.33 11.98 6.24
C VAL A 106 4.95 11.65 5.69
N TRP A 107 3.99 11.32 6.56
CA TRP A 107 2.64 10.97 6.10
C TRP A 107 1.86 12.17 5.57
N ARG A 108 2.00 13.35 6.17
CA ARG A 108 1.39 14.57 5.62
C ARG A 108 1.90 14.86 4.22
N LEU A 109 3.22 14.81 4.01
CA LEU A 109 3.79 15.00 2.67
C LEU A 109 3.32 13.93 1.68
N LEU A 110 3.31 12.65 2.08
CA LEU A 110 2.82 11.57 1.23
C LEU A 110 1.36 11.78 0.82
N ILE A 111 0.50 12.20 1.75
CA ILE A 111 -0.91 12.50 1.49
C ILE A 111 -1.02 13.67 0.51
N GLU A 112 -0.30 14.77 0.71
CA GLU A 112 -0.35 15.92 -0.21
C GLU A 112 0.12 15.54 -1.63
N ARG A 113 1.17 14.71 -1.75
CA ARG A 113 1.60 14.18 -3.06
C ARG A 113 0.55 13.27 -3.69
N SER A 114 -0.17 12.50 -2.89
CA SER A 114 -1.27 11.65 -3.36
C SER A 114 -2.44 12.47 -3.87
N ILE A 115 -2.82 13.53 -3.15
CA ILE A 115 -3.89 14.46 -3.55
C ILE A 115 -3.52 15.14 -4.88
N ALA A 116 -2.28 15.61 -5.02
CA ALA A 116 -1.81 16.20 -6.27
C ALA A 116 -1.89 15.20 -7.45
N TYR A 117 -1.45 13.96 -7.24
CA TYR A 117 -1.56 12.90 -8.24
C TYR A 117 -3.02 12.56 -8.58
N GLU A 118 -3.90 12.57 -7.57
CA GLU A 118 -5.33 12.31 -7.74
C GLU A 118 -6.00 13.40 -8.59
N TYR A 119 -5.70 14.69 -8.36
CA TYR A 119 -6.19 15.77 -9.20
C TYR A 119 -5.80 15.58 -10.67
N SER A 120 -4.52 15.34 -10.95
CA SER A 120 -4.06 15.09 -12.32
C SER A 120 -4.74 13.89 -12.96
N SER A 121 -4.98 12.82 -12.18
CA SER A 121 -5.67 11.62 -12.67
C SER A 121 -7.16 11.86 -12.91
N TYR A 122 -7.83 12.64 -12.07
CA TYR A 122 -9.23 13.02 -12.23
C TYR A 122 -9.43 13.89 -13.47
N ASP A 123 -8.61 14.92 -13.62
CA ASP A 123 -8.70 15.87 -14.74
C ASP A 123 -8.49 15.15 -16.09
N ALA A 124 -7.50 14.25 -16.18
CA ALA A 124 -7.25 13.46 -17.38
C ALA A 124 -8.41 12.53 -17.79
N LEU A 125 -9.19 12.01 -16.82
CA LEU A 125 -10.37 11.18 -17.10
C LEU A 125 -11.50 12.04 -17.69
N LYS A 126 -11.70 13.25 -17.16
CA LYS A 126 -12.76 14.15 -17.64
C LYS A 126 -12.47 14.74 -19.01
N ASP A 127 -11.22 15.06 -19.31
CA ASP A 127 -10.83 15.48 -20.65
C ASP A 127 -11.10 14.36 -21.69
N SER A 128 -10.84 13.10 -21.33
CA SER A 128 -11.14 11.96 -22.20
C SER A 128 -12.64 11.66 -22.37
N ASP A 129 -13.48 12.08 -21.42
CA ASP A 129 -14.93 11.98 -21.52
C ASP A 129 -15.53 13.12 -22.38
N ILE A 130 -14.83 14.25 -22.54
CA ILE A 130 -15.27 15.40 -23.36
C ILE A 130 -14.98 15.18 -24.85
N ASP A 131 -13.91 14.45 -25.16
CA ASP A 131 -13.47 14.17 -26.55
C ASP A 131 -14.16 12.95 -27.20
N ASN A 132 -15.00 12.22 -26.47
CA ASN A 132 -15.78 11.05 -26.94
C ASN A 132 -17.28 11.36 -27.07
#